data_AF-A0A958VHQ1-F1
#
_entry.id   AF-A0A958VHQ1-F1
#
_cell.length_a   1.000
_cell.length_b   1.000
_cell.length_c   1.000
_cell.angle_alpha   90.00
_cell.angle_beta   90.00
_cell.angle_gamma   90.00
#
_symmetry.space_group_name_H-M   'P 1'
#
loop_
_entity.id
_entity.type
_entity.pdbx_description
1 polymer ?
#
loop_
_entity_poly.entity_id
_entity_poly.type
_entity_poly.pdbx_seq_one_letter_code
_entity_poly.pdbx_strand_id
1 'polypeptide(L)'
;MYKVFCNDSELILASVNENWEEEKYYEKHKVFTDTKPDVAFLKKRFEKKKKKTYVFLFENGLVEEWKSFIRPLKHLKAGGGMVRNKKGDLLSIFRKGKWDLPKG
;
A
#
# COMPACT_ATOMS: atom_id res chain seq x y z
N MET A 1 0.95 1.89 -10.84
CA MET A 1 0.31 1.87 -9.48
C MET A 1 1.30 1.54 -8.36
N TYR A 2 1.22 2.25 -7.22
CA TYR A 2 1.90 1.93 -5.95
C TYR A 2 0.90 1.66 -4.81
N LYS A 3 1.24 0.74 -3.90
CA LYS A 3 0.39 0.36 -2.76
C LYS A 3 1.16 0.48 -1.44
N VAL A 4 0.52 1.05 -0.44
CA VAL A 4 1.06 1.19 0.92
C VAL A 4 0.06 0.62 1.90
N PHE A 5 0.54 -0.27 2.76
CA PHE A 5 -0.25 -0.87 3.83
C PHE A 5 0.18 -0.29 5.16
N CYS A 6 -0.78 0.16 5.95
CA CYS A 6 -0.54 0.55 7.33
C CYS A 6 -1.68 0.00 8.19
N ASN A 7 -1.30 -0.84 9.16
CA ASN A 7 -2.23 -1.72 9.88
C ASN A 7 -3.07 -2.55 8.88
N ASP A 8 -4.40 -2.50 8.97
CA ASP A 8 -5.31 -3.19 8.06
C ASP A 8 -5.86 -2.28 6.95
N SER A 9 -5.36 -1.05 6.84
CA SER A 9 -5.78 -0.07 5.84
C SER A 9 -4.79 0.01 4.68
N GLU A 10 -5.29 0.42 3.52
CA GLU A 10 -4.55 0.48 2.25
C GLU A 10 -4.60 1.91 1.69
N LEU A 11 -3.46 2.39 1.20
CA LEU A 11 -3.34 3.60 0.39
C LEU A 11 -2.85 3.19 -0.99
N ILE A 12 -3.56 3.61 -2.02
CA ILE A 12 -3.22 3.32 -3.42
C ILE A 12 -2.93 4.63 -4.13
N LEU A 13 -1.78 4.72 -4.79
CA LEU A 13 -1.42 5.81 -5.70
C LEU A 13 -1.43 5.24 -7.12
N ALA A 14 -2.24 5.80 -8.01
CA ALA A 14 -2.39 5.30 -9.37
C ALA A 14 -2.48 6.46 -10.38
N SER A 15 -2.21 6.16 -11.64
CA SER A 15 -2.43 7.12 -12.72
C SER A 15 -3.83 6.93 -13.31
N VAL A 16 -4.49 8.03 -13.67
CA VAL A 16 -5.81 8.01 -14.33
C VAL A 16 -5.77 7.19 -15.63
N ASN A 17 -4.64 7.22 -16.35
CA ASN A 17 -4.51 6.61 -17.68
C ASN A 17 -4.13 5.12 -17.67
N GLU A 18 -3.82 4.54 -16.50
CA GLU A 18 -3.49 3.11 -16.37
C GLU A 18 -4.77 2.26 -16.23
N ASN A 19 -5.56 2.09 -17.31
CA ASN A 19 -6.72 1.17 -17.44
C ASN A 19 -7.39 0.83 -16.08
N TRP A 20 -7.79 1.87 -15.37
CA TRP A 20 -8.31 1.76 -14.03
C TRP A 20 -9.78 1.34 -14.18
N GLU A 21 -10.20 0.24 -13.53
CA GLU A 21 -11.63 -0.07 -13.42
C GLU A 21 -12.26 0.94 -12.44
N GLU A 22 -12.43 2.18 -12.93
CA GLU A 22 -12.85 3.37 -12.20
C GLU A 22 -14.09 3.07 -11.34
N GLU A 23 -15.11 2.45 -11.94
CA GLU A 23 -16.37 2.15 -11.26
C GLU A 23 -16.21 1.28 -10.00
N LYS A 24 -15.36 0.25 -10.02
CA LYS A 24 -15.20 -0.65 -8.86
C LYS A 24 -14.53 0.03 -7.66
N TYR A 25 -13.70 1.04 -7.89
CA TYR A 25 -12.99 1.74 -6.83
C TYR A 25 -13.73 2.98 -6.32
N TYR A 26 -14.39 3.76 -7.19
CA TYR A 26 -15.17 4.94 -6.78
C TYR A 26 -16.37 4.56 -5.90
N GLU A 27 -17.03 3.43 -6.18
CA GLU A 27 -18.21 3.01 -5.40
C GLU A 27 -17.85 2.52 -3.99
N LYS A 28 -16.66 1.92 -3.81
CA LYS A 28 -16.28 1.22 -2.58
C LYS A 28 -15.25 1.95 -1.74
N HIS A 29 -14.54 2.91 -2.32
CA HIS A 29 -13.36 3.50 -1.70
C HIS A 29 -13.37 5.02 -1.79
N LYS A 30 -12.63 5.65 -0.87
CA LYS A 30 -12.52 7.11 -0.87
C LYS A 30 -11.44 7.52 -1.85
N VAL A 31 -11.85 8.08 -2.98
CA VAL A 31 -10.97 8.53 -4.06
C VAL A 31 -10.66 10.04 -3.94
N PHE A 32 -9.43 10.41 -4.28
CA PHE A 32 -8.94 11.78 -4.33
C PHE A 32 -8.22 12.00 -5.67
N THR A 33 -8.58 13.07 -6.38
CA THR A 33 -7.96 13.48 -7.65
C THR A 33 -7.12 14.75 -7.46
N ASP A 34 -7.58 15.67 -6.62
CA ASP A 34 -6.99 17.02 -6.50
C ASP A 34 -6.17 17.20 -5.21
N THR A 35 -5.91 16.10 -4.50
CA THR A 35 -5.20 16.13 -3.20
C THR A 35 -4.05 15.16 -3.24
N LYS A 36 -2.91 15.52 -2.64
CA LYS A 36 -1.76 14.61 -2.49
C LYS A 36 -1.74 13.98 -1.09
N PRO A 37 -1.38 12.69 -0.96
CA PRO A 37 -1.20 12.08 0.34
C PRO A 37 0.09 12.61 0.98
N ASP A 38 0.09 12.81 2.30
CA ASP A 38 1.27 13.16 3.08
C ASP A 38 1.33 12.35 4.39
N VAL A 39 2.41 12.55 5.16
CA VAL A 39 2.61 11.84 6.44
C VAL A 39 1.52 12.21 7.45
N ALA A 40 1.02 13.45 7.44
CA ALA A 40 -0.05 13.89 8.34
C ALA A 40 -1.38 13.19 8.02
N PHE A 41 -1.70 13.03 6.73
CA PHE A 41 -2.82 12.26 6.23
C PHE A 41 -2.72 10.82 6.74
N LEU A 42 -1.56 10.18 6.57
CA LEU A 42 -1.33 8.82 7.06
C LEU A 42 -1.62 8.72 8.57
N LYS A 43 -0.99 9.56 9.40
CA LYS A 43 -1.20 9.53 10.87
C LYS A 43 -2.68 9.69 11.23
N LYS A 44 -3.32 10.76 10.74
CA LYS A 44 -4.72 11.10 11.09
C LYS A 44 -5.75 10.05 10.65
N ARG A 45 -5.52 9.38 9.52
CA ARG A 45 -6.48 8.42 8.96
C ARG A 45 -6.22 6.98 9.40
N PHE A 46 -4.96 6.60 9.61
CA PHE A 46 -4.57 5.22 9.91
C PHE A 46 -4.53 4.90 11.42
N GLU A 47 -4.59 5.90 12.29
CA GLU A 47 -4.81 5.70 13.75
C GLU A 47 -6.21 5.16 14.08
N LYS A 48 -7.17 5.27 13.16
CA LYS A 48 -8.53 4.79 13.37
C LYS A 48 -8.61 3.28 13.13
N LYS A 49 -9.15 2.52 14.09
CA LYS A 49 -9.32 1.05 14.04
C LYS A 49 -10.25 0.50 12.94
N LYS A 50 -10.73 1.33 12.01
CA LYS A 50 -11.61 0.89 10.92
C LYS A 50 -10.78 0.71 9.65
N LYS A 51 -10.82 -0.50 9.08
CA LYS A 51 -10.24 -0.82 7.78
C LYS A 51 -10.78 0.12 6.71
N LYS A 52 -9.89 0.81 6.01
CA LYS A 52 -10.22 1.71 4.91
C LYS A 52 -9.22 1.59 3.78
N THR A 53 -9.71 1.84 2.58
CA THR A 53 -8.87 2.00 1.39
C THR A 53 -9.04 3.43 0.88
N TYR A 54 -7.91 4.08 0.64
CA TYR A 54 -7.81 5.43 0.09
C TYR A 54 -7.11 5.36 -1.25
N VAL A 55 -7.70 5.98 -2.28
CA VAL A 55 -7.15 5.99 -3.63
C VAL A 55 -6.81 7.41 -4.02
N PHE A 56 -5.58 7.62 -4.49
CA PHE A 56 -5.08 8.89 -5.00
C PHE A 56 -4.76 8.71 -6.48
N LEU A 57 -5.49 9.44 -7.33
CA LEU A 57 -5.33 9.39 -8.77
C LEU A 57 -4.55 10.61 -9.24
N PHE A 58 -3.56 10.36 -10.09
CA PHE A 58 -2.69 11.39 -10.65
C PHE A 58 -2.81 11.39 -12.17
N GLU A 59 -3.11 12.56 -12.74
CA GLU A 59 -3.14 12.74 -14.18
C GLU A 59 -1.73 12.67 -14.79
N ASN A 60 -0.75 13.25 -14.09
CA ASN A 60 0.62 13.38 -14.60
C ASN A 60 1.65 12.83 -13.60
N GLY A 61 2.51 11.92 -14.07
CA GLY A 61 3.78 11.60 -13.40
C GLY A 61 3.67 10.82 -12.08
N LEU A 62 2.96 9.69 -12.06
CA LEU A 62 2.84 8.82 -10.86
C LEU A 62 4.18 8.49 -10.19
N VAL A 63 5.25 8.31 -10.97
CA VAL A 63 6.60 8.02 -10.45
C VAL A 63 7.14 9.19 -9.63
N GLU A 64 6.94 10.42 -10.07
CA GLU A 64 7.41 11.61 -9.36
C GLU A 64 6.58 11.91 -8.12
N GLU A 65 5.27 11.66 -8.20
CA GLU A 65 4.37 11.74 -7.04
C GLU A 65 4.73 10.71 -5.98
N TRP A 66 5.05 9.48 -6.40
CA TRP A 66 5.56 8.45 -5.50
C TRP A 66 6.86 8.85 -4.82
N LYS A 67 7.85 9.35 -5.59
CA LYS A 67 9.12 9.83 -5.02
C LYS A 67 8.89 10.96 -4.02
N SER A 68 8.03 11.93 -4.35
CA SER A 68 7.66 13.03 -3.46
C SER A 68 7.03 12.53 -2.16
N PHE A 69 6.12 11.57 -2.27
CA PHE A 69 5.41 10.97 -1.14
C PHE A 69 6.33 10.20 -0.18
N ILE A 70 7.29 9.43 -0.70
CA ILE A 70 8.21 8.65 0.15
C ILE A 70 9.41 9.44 0.66
N ARG A 71 9.76 10.57 0.02
CA ARG A 71 10.90 11.43 0.40
C ARG A 71 10.97 11.79 1.89
N PRO A 72 9.87 12.17 2.59
CA PRO A 72 9.93 12.47 4.01
C PRO A 72 10.01 11.23 4.92
N LEU A 73 9.90 10.01 4.38
CA LEU A 73 9.89 8.78 5.16
C LEU A 73 11.30 8.20 5.28
N LYS A 74 11.65 7.71 6.46
CA LYS A 74 12.87 6.93 6.66
C LYS A 74 12.68 5.56 6.03
N HIS A 75 13.42 5.28 4.96
CA HIS A 75 13.44 3.95 4.34
C HIS A 75 14.25 2.98 5.22
N LEU A 76 13.57 2.02 5.84
CA LEU A 76 14.18 0.90 6.53
C LEU A 76 14.05 -0.34 5.63
N LYS A 77 15.19 -0.89 5.19
CA LYS A 77 15.18 -2.16 4.45
C LYS A 77 14.88 -3.29 5.43
N ALA A 78 13.76 -3.97 5.22
CA ALA A 78 13.48 -5.23 5.91
C ALA A 78 14.11 -6.38 5.13
N GLY A 79 14.71 -7.34 5.84
CA GLY A 79 15.14 -8.60 5.28
C GLY A 79 13.99 -9.61 5.21
N GLY A 80 14.24 -10.74 4.56
CA GLY A 80 13.30 -11.84 4.45
C GLY A 80 13.06 -12.30 3.02
N GLY A 81 12.10 -13.20 2.86
CA GLY A 81 11.75 -13.69 1.54
C GLY A 81 11.15 -15.10 1.55
N MET A 82 11.01 -15.63 0.34
CA MET A 82 10.51 -16.98 0.12
C MET A 82 11.65 -17.98 0.40
N VAL A 83 11.47 -18.84 1.40
CA VAL A 83 12.45 -19.89 1.73
C VAL A 83 11.83 -21.24 1.38
N ARG A 84 12.53 -22.04 0.58
CA ARG A 84 12.09 -23.38 0.17
C ARG A 84 13.07 -24.44 0.64
N ASN A 85 12.55 -25.61 1.02
CA ASN A 85 13.40 -26.78 1.26
C ASN A 85 13.76 -27.48 -0.07
N LYS A 86 14.57 -28.55 -0.01
CA LYS A 86 14.97 -29.33 -1.20
C LYS A 86 13.80 -30.04 -1.91
N LYS A 87 12.66 -30.21 -1.24
CA LYS A 87 11.43 -30.79 -1.80
C LYS A 87 10.53 -29.74 -2.45
N GLY A 88 10.88 -28.45 -2.33
CA GLY A 88 10.10 -27.34 -2.87
C GLY A 88 9.07 -26.74 -1.89
N ASP A 89 8.94 -27.28 -0.68
CA ASP A 89 7.99 -26.80 0.33
C ASP A 89 8.36 -25.41 0.83
N LEU A 90 7.37 -24.54 1.00
CA LEU A 90 7.53 -23.16 1.44
C LEU A 90 7.55 -23.05 2.97
N LEU A 91 8.64 -22.51 3.54
CA LEU A 91 8.68 -22.10 4.94
C LEU A 91 7.78 -20.87 5.14
N SER A 92 6.78 -21.03 6.01
CA SER A 92 5.84 -19.96 6.40
C SER A 92 5.77 -19.85 7.92
N ILE A 93 5.43 -18.66 8.42
CA ILE A 93 5.20 -18.41 9.84
C ILE A 93 3.70 -18.19 10.08
N PHE A 94 3.12 -18.86 11.09
CA PHE A 94 1.73 -18.64 11.48
C PHE A 94 1.65 -17.67 12.66
N ARG A 95 0.98 -16.53 12.46
CA ARG A 95 0.83 -15.51 13.51
C ARG A 95 -0.44 -14.69 13.28
N LYS A 96 -1.06 -14.22 14.36
CA LYS A 96 -2.30 -13.42 14.30
C LYS A 96 -3.40 -14.09 13.44
N GLY A 97 -3.52 -15.41 13.53
CA GLY A 97 -4.55 -16.18 12.83
C GLY A 97 -4.34 -16.35 11.31
N LYS A 98 -3.17 -16.02 10.76
CA LYS A 98 -2.86 -16.17 9.34
C LYS A 98 -1.43 -16.64 9.09
N TRP A 99 -1.21 -17.29 7.95
CA TRP A 99 0.11 -17.65 7.43
C TRP A 99 0.76 -16.43 6.75
N ASP A 100 2.05 -16.21 6.99
CA ASP A 100 2.84 -15.13 6.41
C ASP A 100 4.26 -15.64 6.06
N LEU A 101 4.99 -14.90 5.23
CA LEU A 101 6.38 -15.22 4.91
C LEU A 101 7.31 -14.84 6.08
N PRO A 102 8.40 -15.60 6.29
CA PRO A 102 9.46 -15.20 7.21
C PRO A 102 10.11 -13.90 6.71
N LYS A 103 9.92 -12.83 7.49
CA LYS A 103 10.42 -11.48 7.18
C LYS A 103 10.80 -10.75 8.48
N GLY A 104 11.84 -9.93 8.40
CA GLY A 104 12.47 -9.22 9.52
C GLY A 104 13.50 -8.23 8.99
#